data_AF-A0A2N2XSW8-F1
#
_entry.id   AF-A0A2N2XSW8-F1
#
_cell.length_a   1.000
_cell.length_b   1.000
_cell.length_c   1.000
_cell.angle_alpha   90.00
_cell.angle_beta   90.00
_cell.angle_gamma   90.00
#
_symmetry.space_group_name_H-M   'P 1'
#
loop_
_entity.id
_entity.type
_entity.pdbx_description
1 polymer ?
#
loop_
_entity_poly.entity_id
_entity_poly.type
_entity_poly.pdbx_seq_one_letter_code
_entity_poly.pdbx_strand_id
1 'polypeptide(L)' 'MLVQRYSSNPILTPKDIPYPVATVHNAGVVKCNGKYIMIFRSHKHNGRSILGKAESEDG' A
#
# COMPACT_ATOMS: atom_id res chain seq x y z
N MET A 1 6.54 16.44 -19.09
CA MET A 1 5.18 15.94 -18.79
C MET A 1 4.92 16.15 -17.32
N LEU A 2 3.91 16.94 -16.95
CA LEU A 2 3.51 17.11 -15.55
C LEU A 2 2.55 15.96 -15.20
N VAL A 3 2.92 15.11 -14.24
CA VAL A 3 2.03 14.04 -13.77
C VAL A 3 1.05 14.64 -12.76
N GLN A 4 -0.25 14.57 -13.06
CA GLN A 4 -1.28 14.96 -12.09
C GLN A 4 -1.45 13.85 -11.06
N ARG A 5 -1.35 14.21 -9.78
CA ARG A 5 -1.54 13.26 -8.67
C ARG A 5 -3.03 13.03 -8.44
N TYR A 6 -3.38 11.82 -8.01
CA TYR A 6 -4.71 11.52 -7.52
C TYR A 6 -5.07 12.42 -6.34
N SER A 7 -6.26 13.03 -6.37
CA SER A 7 -6.70 14.03 -5.41
C SER A 7 -6.90 13.48 -4.01
N SER A 8 -7.26 12.19 -3.90
CA SER A 8 -7.55 11.54 -2.61
C SER A 8 -6.39 10.70 -2.10
N ASN A 9 -5.15 11.04 -2.47
CA ASN A 9 -3.97 10.42 -1.89
C ASN A 9 -3.86 10.73 -0.38
N PRO A 10 -3.31 9.79 0.42
CA PRO A 10 -2.87 8.44 0.06
C PRO A 10 -4.03 7.43 0.03
N ILE A 11 -3.92 6.40 -0.81
CA ILE A 11 -4.91 5.30 -0.90
C ILE A 11 -4.71 4.20 0.16
N LEU A 12 -3.59 4.21 0.87
CA LEU A 12 -3.29 3.29 1.97
C LEU A 12 -2.43 4.02 3.01
N THR A 13 -2.77 3.87 4.28
CA THR A 13 -2.11 4.52 5.40
C THR A 13 -1.66 3.50 6.46
N PRO A 14 -0.75 3.88 7.39
CA PRO A 14 -0.43 3.05 8.55
C PRO A 14 -1.63 2.63 9.40
N LYS A 15 -2.74 3.39 9.36
CA LYS A 15 -3.97 3.10 10.14
C LYS A 15 -4.77 1.93 9.56
N ASP A 16 -4.58 1.62 8.28
CA ASP A 16 -5.28 0.54 7.59
C ASP A 16 -4.62 -0.83 7.85
N ILE A 17 -3.47 -0.85 8.51
CA ILE A 17 -2.72 -2.07 8.84
C ILE A 17 -3.23 -2.63 10.17
N PRO A 18 -3.52 -3.94 10.28
CA PRO A 18 -4.11 -4.54 11.49
C PRO A 18 -3.16 -4.60 12.71
N TYR A 19 -1.99 -3.96 12.62
CA TYR A 19 -1.02 -3.85 13.69
C TYR A 19 -0.17 -2.58 13.54
N PRO A 20 0.45 -2.07 14.62
CA PRO A 20 1.20 -0.83 14.57
C PRO A 20 2.41 -0.88 13.64
N VAL A 21 2.44 0.04 12.67
CA VAL A 21 3.58 0.32 11.78
C VAL A 21 3.85 1.82 11.77
N ALA A 22 5.11 2.19 11.57
CA ALA A 22 5.52 3.58 11.47
C ALA A 22 5.23 4.17 10.08
N THR A 23 5.43 3.38 9.02
CA THR A 23 5.23 3.81 7.63
C THR A 23 4.74 2.67 6.75
N VAL A 24 4.09 3.03 5.64
CA VAL A 24 3.70 2.15 4.53
C VAL A 24 4.12 2.84 3.23
N HIS A 25 4.84 2.14 2.35
CA HIS A 25 5.43 2.72 1.15
C HIS A 25 5.88 1.66 0.13
N ASN A 26 6.39 2.12 -1.02
CA ASN A 26 7.04 1.30 -2.06
C ASN A 26 6.24 0.06 -2.46
N ALA A 27 4.95 0.26 -2.78
CA ALA A 27 4.06 -0.80 -3.18
C ALA A 27 4.26 -1.20 -4.66
N GLY A 28 4.08 -2.49 -4.94
CA GLY A 28 3.87 -3.03 -6.28
C GLY A 28 2.43 -3.52 -6.41
N VAL A 29 1.79 -3.24 -7.55
CA VAL A 29 0.40 -3.61 -7.83
C VAL A 29 0.32 -4.36 -9.16
N VAL A 30 -0.49 -5.42 -9.20
CA VAL A 30 -0.82 -6.15 -10.42
C VAL A 30 -2.33 -6.40 -10.49
N LYS A 31 -2.90 -6.34 -11.69
CA LYS A 31 -4.27 -6.83 -11.93
C LYS A 31 -4.21 -8.31 -12.30
N CYS A 32 -4.83 -9.18 -11.50
CA CYS A 32 -4.84 -10.63 -11.68
C CYS A 32 -6.25 -11.17 -11.39
N ASN A 33 -6.78 -12.01 -12.29
CA ASN A 33 -8.11 -12.63 -12.14
C ASN A 33 -9.24 -11.64 -11.82
N GLY A 34 -9.22 -10.47 -12.46
CA GLY A 34 -10.23 -9.43 -12.26
C GLY A 34 -10.00 -8.51 -11.05
N LYS A 35 -9.04 -8.82 -10.17
CA LYS A 35 -8.75 -8.05 -8.94
C LYS A 35 -7.40 -7.35 -9.01
N TYR A 36 -7.23 -6.27 -8.26
CA TYR A 36 -5.94 -5.65 -8.01
C TYR A 36 -5.32 -6.26 -6.75
N ILE A 37 -4.11 -6.79 -6.89
CA ILE A 37 -3.33 -7.32 -5.78
C ILE A 37 -2.15 -6.38 -5.56
N MET A 38 -2.08 -5.79 -4.37
CA MET A 38 -0.99 -4.93 -3.93
C MET A 38 -0.12 -5.65 -2.91
N ILE A 39 1.20 -5.65 -3.14
CA ILE A 39 2.20 -5.96 -2.13
C ILE A 39 2.89 -4.66 -1.74
N PHE A 40 2.87 -4.33 -0.46
CA PHE A 40 3.46 -3.09 0.07
C PHE A 40 4.47 -3.37 1.17
N ARG A 41 5.41 -2.45 1.35
CA ARG A 41 6.38 -2.47 2.44
C ARG A 41 5.88 -1.64 3.59
N SER A 42 5.93 -2.20 4.79
CA SER A 42 5.73 -1.46 6.04
C SER A 42 6.97 -1.49 6.90
N HIS A 43 7.24 -0.42 7.65
CA HIS A 43 8.25 -0.43 8.71
C HIS A 43 7.58 -0.52 10.07
N LYS A 44 8.01 -1.48 10.88
CA LYS A 44 7.67 -1.51 12.30
C LYS A 44 8.49 -0.43 13.03
N HIS A 45 8.02 -0.04 14.21
CA HIS A 45 8.71 0.93 15.07
C HIS A 45 10.12 0.50 15.50
N ASN A 46 10.46 -0.79 15.40
CA ASN A 46 11.80 -1.31 15.65
C ASN A 46 12.69 -1.39 14.41
N GLY A 47 12.33 -0.70 13.32
CA GLY A 47 13.10 -0.64 12.07
C GLY A 47 12.97 -1.87 11.16
N ARG A 48 12.24 -2.92 11.58
CA ARG A 48 12.03 -4.11 10.73
C ARG A 48 11.06 -3.79 9.60
N SER A 49 11.45 -4.18 8.38
CA SER A 49 10.56 -4.16 7.22
C SER A 49 9.77 -5.46 7.13
N ILE A 50 8.52 -5.34 6.72
CA ILE A 50 7.59 -6.44 6.49
C ILE A 50 6.83 -6.18 5.19
N LEU A 51 6.34 -7.25 4.56
CA LEU A 51 5.46 -7.18 3.41
C LEU A 51 4.02 -7.42 3.83
N GLY A 52 3.12 -6.54 3.42
CA GLY A 52 1.68 -6.71 3.54
C GLY A 52 1.04 -6.93 2.17
N LYS A 53 -0.14 -7.57 2.18
CA LYS A 53 -0.97 -7.77 1.00
C LYS A 53 -2.28 -7.00 1.17
N ALA A 54 -2.68 -6.25 0.15
CA ALA A 54 -4.02 -5.69 0.02
C ALA A 54 -4.65 -6.16 -1.30
N GLU A 55 -5.97 -6.30 -1.32
CA GLU A 55 -6.76 -6.68 -2.49
C GLU A 55 -7.83 -5.62 -2.71
N SER A 56 -8.08 -5.26 -3.96
CA SER A 56 -9.08 -4.25 -4.36
C SER A 56 -9.80 -4.68 -5.64
N GLU A 57 -11.07 -4.29 -5.78
CA GLU A 57 -11.85 -4.50 -7.00
C GLU A 57 -11.74 -3.29 -7.97
N ASP A 58 -11.43 -2.10 -7.47
CA ASP A 58 -11.38 -0.84 -8.22
C ASP A 58 -9.98 -0.24 -8.41
N GLY A 59 -8.98 -0.75 -7.68
CA GLY A 59 -7.58 -0.31 -7.74
C GLY A 59 -7.29 0.84 -6.79
#